data_AF-A0AAD7SHN6-F1
#
_entry.id   AF-A0AAD7SHN6-F1
#
_cell.length_a   1.000
_cell.length_b   1.000
_cell.length_c   1.000
_cell.angle_alpha   90.00
_cell.angle_beta   90.00
_cell.angle_gamma   90.00
#
_symmetry.space_group_name_H-M   'P 1'
#
loop_
_entity.id
_entity.type
_entity.pdbx_description
1 polymer ?
#
loop_
_entity_poly.entity_id
_entity_poly.type
_entity_poly.pdbx_seq_one_letter_code
_entity_poly.pdbx_strand_id
1 'polypeptide(L)'
;MTSLCSLTLLFTLCTVTPWVSSNFISPNMEADMQRLKAHFRTGDVSFGNPIFPKLDNFEESEQKLLLQEILDVYVRILSDMQNHTQDIDVKKSIIQVRGRVEDLRNSYYQSGEQALKMQMEDLWAVKTNDLMTQRKAVRELLQVFQKASQLGSRIQEKKEKRRKRRQTARRGIPQP
;
A
#
# COMPACT_ATOMS: atom_id res chain seq x y z
N MET A 1 -54.35 36.06 0.83
CA MET A 1 -54.65 35.42 2.13
C MET A 1 -55.39 34.14 1.77
N THR A 2 -54.89 32.93 1.92
CA THR A 2 -54.01 32.19 2.84
C THR A 2 -53.44 31.01 1.99
N SER A 3 -52.40 30.23 2.27
CA SER A 3 -51.46 30.09 3.39
C SER A 3 -50.34 29.14 2.89
N LEU A 4 -49.12 29.67 2.89
CA LEU A 4 -47.85 29.04 3.30
C LEU A 4 -47.38 27.72 2.66
N CYS A 5 -46.41 27.89 1.76
CA CYS A 5 -45.22 27.05 1.64
C CYS A 5 -44.72 26.59 3.02
N SER A 6 -44.66 25.28 3.25
CA SER A 6 -43.87 24.72 4.35
C SER A 6 -43.40 23.30 3.99
N LEU A 7 -42.44 23.22 3.05
CA LEU A 7 -41.61 22.03 2.86
C LEU A 7 -40.43 22.14 3.85
N THR A 8 -40.71 21.92 5.12
CA THR A 8 -39.67 21.82 6.15
C THR A 8 -39.12 20.40 6.21
N LEU A 9 -37.95 20.21 5.60
CA LEU A 9 -36.74 19.69 6.26
C LEU A 9 -36.93 18.59 7.32
N LEU A 10 -36.64 17.34 6.93
CA LEU A 10 -36.07 16.32 7.83
C LEU A 10 -34.98 15.55 7.08
N PHE A 11 -33.92 16.26 6.71
CA PHE A 11 -32.64 15.69 6.25
C PHE A 11 -31.64 15.76 7.40
N THR A 12 -31.85 14.99 8.46
CA THR A 12 -30.86 14.85 9.54
C THR A 12 -30.90 13.45 10.13
N LEU A 13 -30.66 12.45 9.29
CA LEU A 13 -30.06 11.19 9.74
C LEU A 13 -28.65 11.06 9.15
N CYS A 14 -27.83 12.11 9.28
CA CYS A 14 -26.38 11.91 9.38
C CYS A 14 -26.12 11.28 10.74
N THR A 15 -26.36 9.97 10.83
CA THR A 15 -25.61 9.17 11.79
C THR A 15 -24.17 9.36 11.40
N VAL A 16 -23.46 10.16 12.21
CA VAL A 16 -22.01 10.14 12.23
C VAL A 16 -21.69 8.74 12.70
N THR A 17 -21.62 7.79 11.76
CA THR A 17 -21.00 6.51 12.06
C THR A 17 -19.60 6.91 12.47
N PRO A 18 -19.20 6.65 13.73
CA PRO A 18 -17.80 6.76 14.08
C PRO A 18 -17.12 5.89 13.03
N TRP A 19 -16.16 6.46 12.31
CA TRP A 19 -15.23 5.69 11.51
C TRP A 19 -14.55 4.77 12.51
N VAL A 20 -15.15 3.60 12.75
CA VAL A 20 -14.55 2.53 13.51
C VAL A 20 -13.33 2.21 12.69
N SER A 21 -12.17 2.66 13.18
CA SER A 21 -10.91 2.03 12.85
C SER A 21 -11.09 0.58 13.25
N SER A 22 -11.63 -0.20 12.30
CA SER A 22 -11.76 -1.63 12.38
C SER A 22 -10.37 -2.11 12.72
N ASN A 23 -10.19 -2.59 13.96
CA ASN A 23 -9.00 -3.35 14.30
C ASN A 23 -9.01 -4.53 13.34
N PHE A 24 -8.22 -4.44 12.27
CA PHE A 24 -8.12 -5.46 11.22
C PHE A 24 -7.71 -6.83 11.79
N ILE A 25 -7.16 -6.81 13.01
CA ILE A 25 -6.84 -7.98 13.81
C ILE A 25 -8.05 -8.31 14.69
N SER A 26 -8.88 -9.24 14.21
CA SER A 26 -9.91 -9.90 15.03
C SER A 26 -9.24 -10.73 16.14
N PRO A 27 -9.88 -10.93 17.31
CA PRO A 27 -9.38 -11.85 18.34
C PRO A 27 -9.05 -13.26 17.81
N ASN A 28 -9.80 -13.72 16.79
CA ASN A 28 -9.54 -15.00 16.13
C ASN A 28 -8.21 -14.96 15.34
N MET A 29 -7.93 -13.85 14.66
CA MET A 29 -6.66 -13.65 13.94
C MET A 29 -5.48 -13.60 14.91
N GLU A 30 -5.64 -12.96 16.06
CA GLU A 30 -4.60 -12.91 17.08
C GLU A 30 -4.29 -14.31 17.62
N ALA A 31 -5.31 -15.10 17.95
CA ALA A 31 -5.14 -16.48 18.41
C ALA A 31 -4.44 -17.37 17.37
N ASP A 32 -4.82 -17.26 16.10
CA ASP A 32 -4.17 -17.98 15.00
C ASP A 32 -2.70 -17.55 14.85
N MET A 33 -2.41 -16.25 14.90
CA MET A 33 -1.03 -15.74 14.85
C MET A 33 -0.18 -16.21 16.03
N GLN A 34 -0.73 -16.27 17.24
CA GLN A 34 -0.01 -16.81 18.41
C GLN A 34 0.29 -18.30 18.24
N ARG A 35 -0.65 -19.09 17.71
CA ARG A 35 -0.43 -20.50 17.40
C ARG A 35 0.70 -20.68 16.38
N LEU A 36 0.71 -19.88 15.30
CA LEU A 36 1.78 -19.91 14.31
C LEU A 36 3.13 -19.54 14.94
N LYS A 37 3.20 -18.45 15.72
CA LYS A 37 4.43 -18.03 16.40
C LYS A 37 5.03 -19.11 17.29
N ALA A 38 4.17 -19.80 18.07
CA ALA A 38 4.59 -20.90 18.93
C ALA A 38 5.11 -22.09 18.12
N HIS A 39 4.38 -22.52 17.08
CA HIS A 39 4.78 -23.64 16.24
C HIS A 39 6.11 -23.40 15.51
N PHE A 40 6.28 -22.20 14.93
CA PHE A 40 7.49 -21.83 14.20
C PHE A 40 8.61 -21.25 15.09
N ARG A 41 8.44 -21.28 16.43
CA ARG A 41 9.43 -20.84 17.43
C ARG A 41 10.01 -19.45 17.16
N THR A 42 9.15 -18.50 16.82
CA THR A 42 9.59 -17.16 16.39
C THR A 42 10.14 -16.28 17.52
N GLY A 43 10.12 -16.75 18.77
CA GLY A 43 10.63 -16.02 19.94
C GLY A 43 12.08 -16.34 20.31
N ASP A 44 12.58 -17.51 19.89
CA ASP A 44 13.84 -18.08 20.40
C ASP A 44 15.05 -17.84 19.48
N VAL A 45 14.84 -17.18 18.33
CA VAL A 45 15.85 -17.05 17.27
C VAL A 45 15.98 -15.60 16.82
N SER A 46 17.23 -15.12 16.73
CA SER A 46 17.52 -13.85 16.05
C SER A 46 17.52 -14.08 14.54
N PHE A 47 16.47 -13.61 13.86
CA PHE A 47 16.29 -13.77 12.42
C PHE A 47 17.14 -12.82 11.57
N GLY A 48 18.02 -12.03 12.20
CA GLY A 48 18.84 -11.04 11.50
C GLY A 48 18.00 -9.93 10.89
N ASN A 49 18.22 -9.63 9.62
CA ASN A 49 17.54 -8.54 8.94
C ASN A 49 16.07 -8.90 8.60
N PRO A 50 15.14 -7.94 8.65
CA PRO A 50 13.77 -8.14 8.18
C PRO A 50 13.73 -8.61 6.72
N ILE A 51 12.77 -9.50 6.40
CA ILE A 51 12.56 -10.02 5.04
C ILE A 51 12.06 -8.92 4.10
N PHE A 52 11.39 -7.89 4.64
CA PHE A 52 10.80 -6.79 3.87
C PHE A 52 11.41 -5.44 4.25
N PRO A 53 11.48 -4.49 3.30
CA PRO A 53 11.96 -3.14 3.59
C PRO A 53 11.00 -2.42 4.54
N LYS A 54 11.54 -1.46 5.29
CA LYS A 54 10.71 -0.54 6.09
C LYS A 54 9.99 0.44 5.17
N LEU A 55 8.72 0.72 5.47
CA LEU A 55 7.85 1.55 4.62
C LEU A 55 7.92 3.05 4.95
N ASP A 56 8.49 3.41 6.11
CA ASP A 56 8.57 4.77 6.65
C ASP A 56 9.32 5.77 5.77
N ASN A 57 10.19 5.29 4.87
CA ASN A 57 10.98 6.12 3.96
C ASN A 57 10.31 6.43 2.61
N PHE A 58 9.11 5.88 2.39
CA PHE A 58 8.41 5.96 1.10
C PHE A 58 7.17 6.86 1.19
N GLU A 59 6.81 7.50 0.08
CA GLU A 59 5.54 8.23 -0.05
C GLU A 59 4.36 7.23 -0.08
N GLU A 60 3.15 7.67 0.29
CA GLU A 60 1.97 6.81 0.43
C GLU A 60 1.69 5.94 -0.82
N SER A 61 1.85 6.50 -2.02
CA SER A 61 1.66 5.75 -3.27
C SER A 61 2.71 4.65 -3.48
N GLU A 62 3.94 4.87 -3.03
CA GLU A 62 5.03 3.89 -3.10
C GLU A 62 4.84 2.80 -2.03
N GLN A 63 4.43 3.21 -0.83
CA GLN A 63 4.05 2.27 0.24
C GLN A 63 2.93 1.34 -0.20
N LYS A 64 1.94 1.87 -0.92
CA LYS A 64 0.79 1.09 -1.39
C LYS A 64 1.23 -0.01 -2.36
N LEU A 65 2.03 0.32 -3.36
CA LEU A 65 2.62 -0.65 -4.29
C LEU A 65 3.49 -1.69 -3.57
N LEU A 66 4.34 -1.26 -2.64
CA LEU A 66 5.18 -2.16 -1.85
C LEU A 66 4.33 -3.11 -0.99
N LEU A 67 3.27 -2.60 -0.36
CA LEU A 67 2.36 -3.42 0.44
C LEU A 67 1.63 -4.45 -0.41
N GLN A 68 1.18 -4.09 -1.62
CA GLN A 68 0.61 -5.06 -2.55
C GLN A 68 1.57 -6.22 -2.81
N GLU A 69 2.83 -5.94 -3.12
CA GLU A 69 3.85 -6.98 -3.34
C GLU A 69 4.15 -7.80 -2.09
N ILE A 70 4.25 -7.14 -0.93
CA ILE A 70 4.50 -7.82 0.35
C ILE A 70 3.36 -8.79 0.67
N LEU A 71 2.11 -8.39 0.47
CA LEU A 71 0.95 -9.26 0.68
C LEU A 71 0.97 -10.46 -0.28
N ASP A 72 1.33 -10.27 -1.56
CA ASP A 72 1.50 -11.37 -2.51
C ASP A 72 2.63 -12.33 -2.12
N VAL A 73 3.74 -11.83 -1.57
CA VAL A 73 4.80 -12.67 -1.01
C VAL A 73 4.28 -13.45 0.19
N TYR A 74 3.55 -12.83 1.12
CA TYR A 74 2.97 -13.53 2.26
C TYR A 74 1.98 -14.63 1.85
N VAL A 75 1.12 -14.39 0.85
CA VAL A 75 0.21 -15.42 0.33
C VAL A 75 0.99 -16.64 -0.16
N ARG A 76 2.11 -16.42 -0.85
CA ARG A 76 2.99 -17.52 -1.31
C ARG A 76 3.67 -18.25 -0.16
N ILE A 77 4.26 -17.52 0.79
CA ILE A 77 4.90 -18.11 1.98
C ILE A 77 3.89 -18.95 2.77
N LEU A 78 2.71 -18.40 3.06
CA LEU A 78 1.67 -19.10 3.82
C LEU A 78 1.14 -20.32 3.06
N SER A 79 1.05 -20.25 1.73
CA SER A 79 0.66 -21.42 0.92
C SER A 79 1.72 -22.53 0.98
N ASP A 80 3.00 -22.16 0.94
CA ASP A 80 4.09 -23.13 1.10
C ASP A 80 4.09 -23.76 2.51
N MET A 81 3.92 -22.95 3.56
CA MET A 81 3.77 -23.44 4.93
C MET A 81 2.57 -24.39 5.07
N GLN A 82 1.44 -24.08 4.43
CA GLN A 82 0.25 -24.94 4.44
C GLN A 82 0.52 -26.32 3.82
N ASN A 83 1.32 -26.36 2.75
CA ASN A 83 1.62 -27.58 2.01
C ASN A 83 2.59 -28.50 2.76
N HIS A 84 3.48 -27.93 3.58
CA HIS A 84 4.51 -28.69 4.30
C HIS A 84 4.16 -28.98 5.76
N THR A 85 3.10 -28.39 6.31
CA THR A 85 2.67 -28.62 7.69
C THR A 85 1.79 -29.87 7.81
N GLN A 86 2.18 -30.79 8.71
CA GLN A 86 1.41 -32.00 9.03
C GLN A 86 0.43 -31.80 10.21
N ASP A 87 0.68 -30.80 11.06
CA ASP A 87 -0.21 -30.44 12.17
C ASP A 87 -1.51 -29.81 11.64
N ILE A 88 -2.64 -30.44 11.95
CA ILE A 88 -3.98 -30.05 11.46
C ILE A 88 -4.40 -28.70 12.00
N ASP A 89 -4.12 -28.41 13.28
CA ASP A 89 -4.54 -27.17 13.92
C ASP A 89 -3.70 -25.99 13.42
N VAL A 90 -2.39 -26.21 13.22
CA VAL A 90 -1.50 -25.22 12.61
C VAL A 90 -1.90 -24.98 11.17
N LYS A 91 -2.19 -26.03 10.39
CA LYS A 91 -2.66 -25.91 9.00
C LYS A 91 -3.96 -25.10 8.92
N LYS A 92 -4.90 -25.31 9.85
CA LYS A 92 -6.12 -24.51 9.95
C LYS A 92 -5.81 -23.04 10.20
N SER A 93 -4.92 -22.72 11.15
CA SER A 93 -4.51 -21.34 11.41
C SER A 93 -3.81 -20.69 10.20
N ILE A 94 -2.97 -21.43 9.47
CA ILE A 94 -2.35 -20.94 8.23
C ILE A 94 -3.43 -20.56 7.20
N ILE A 95 -4.44 -21.41 7.01
CA ILE A 95 -5.56 -21.14 6.09
C ILE A 95 -6.31 -19.87 6.48
N GLN A 96 -6.62 -19.71 7.78
CA GLN A 96 -7.32 -18.51 8.27
C GLN A 96 -6.50 -17.24 8.06
N VAL A 97 -5.23 -17.25 8.46
CA VAL A 97 -4.31 -16.11 8.30
C VAL A 97 -4.13 -15.76 6.82
N ARG A 98 -3.93 -16.76 5.94
CA ARG A 98 -3.80 -16.53 4.50
C ARG A 98 -5.06 -15.91 3.92
N GLY A 99 -6.24 -16.41 4.26
CA GLY A 99 -7.52 -15.83 3.81
C GLY A 99 -7.65 -14.35 4.18
N ARG A 100 -7.24 -13.96 5.39
CA ARG A 100 -7.24 -12.55 5.81
C ARG A 100 -6.24 -11.68 5.04
N VAL A 101 -5.06 -12.22 4.72
CA VAL A 101 -4.06 -11.54 3.88
C VAL A 101 -4.60 -11.34 2.45
N GLU A 102 -5.26 -12.36 1.90
CA GLU A 102 -5.92 -12.29 0.59
C GLU A 102 -7.06 -11.27 0.59
N ASP A 103 -7.90 -11.24 1.63
CA ASP A 103 -8.96 -10.24 1.81
C ASP A 103 -8.38 -8.82 1.84
N LEU A 104 -7.28 -8.60 2.57
CA LEU A 104 -6.63 -7.30 2.66
C LEU A 104 -6.04 -6.87 1.31
N ARG A 105 -5.37 -7.79 0.61
CA ARG A 105 -4.85 -7.55 -0.73
C ARG A 105 -5.97 -7.18 -1.70
N ASN A 106 -7.03 -7.98 -1.70
CA ASN A 106 -8.14 -7.81 -2.62
C ASN A 106 -8.93 -6.52 -2.32
N SER A 107 -9.17 -6.16 -1.06
CA SER A 107 -9.97 -4.97 -0.73
C SER A 107 -9.30 -3.63 -1.06
N TYR A 108 -7.98 -3.51 -0.91
CA TYR A 108 -7.29 -2.20 -1.01
C TYR A 108 -6.39 -2.04 -2.24
N TYR A 109 -6.04 -3.12 -2.94
CA TYR A 109 -4.94 -3.12 -3.93
C TYR A 109 -5.35 -3.64 -5.33
N GLN A 110 -6.63 -3.54 -5.69
CA GLN A 110 -7.21 -4.37 -6.75
C GLN A 110 -7.04 -3.94 -8.22
N SER A 111 -6.45 -2.78 -8.55
CA SER A 111 -6.49 -2.34 -9.96
C SER A 111 -5.42 -1.36 -10.41
N GLY A 112 -5.22 -0.24 -9.72
CA GLY A 112 -4.27 0.80 -10.16
C GLY A 112 -2.80 0.35 -10.11
N GLU A 113 -2.43 -0.31 -9.03
CA GLU A 113 -1.04 -0.74 -8.78
C GLU A 113 -0.69 -2.05 -9.49
N GLN A 114 -1.66 -2.94 -9.74
CA GLN A 114 -1.44 -4.14 -10.54
C GLN A 114 -0.99 -3.80 -11.97
N ALA A 115 -1.62 -2.79 -12.59
CA ALA A 115 -1.20 -2.33 -13.92
C ALA A 115 0.22 -1.73 -13.89
N LEU A 116 0.55 -0.97 -12.84
CA LEU A 116 1.90 -0.42 -12.66
C LEU A 116 2.94 -1.52 -12.46
N LYS A 117 2.64 -2.54 -11.65
CA LYS A 117 3.50 -3.73 -11.47
C LYS A 117 3.79 -4.40 -12.81
N MET A 118 2.76 -4.69 -13.60
CA MET A 118 2.93 -5.31 -14.93
C MET A 118 3.83 -4.46 -15.83
N GLN A 119 3.63 -3.13 -15.84
CA GLN A 119 4.51 -2.23 -16.60
C GLN A 119 5.96 -2.25 -16.09
N MET A 120 6.19 -2.38 -14.78
CA MET A 120 7.54 -2.49 -14.21
C MET A 120 8.20 -3.82 -14.60
N GLU A 121 7.47 -4.92 -14.56
CA GLU A 121 7.94 -6.24 -15.01
C GLU A 121 8.31 -6.22 -16.50
N ASP A 122 7.46 -5.63 -17.35
CA ASP A 122 7.72 -5.44 -18.78
C ASP A 122 8.99 -4.61 -19.01
N LEU A 123 9.19 -3.55 -18.22
CA LEU A 123 10.39 -2.71 -18.28
C LEU A 123 11.66 -3.48 -17.88
N TRP A 124 11.61 -4.31 -16.83
CA TRP A 124 12.75 -5.14 -16.42
C TRP A 124 13.06 -6.26 -17.42
N ALA A 125 12.06 -6.73 -18.18
CA ALA A 125 12.23 -7.74 -19.21
C ALA A 125 12.81 -7.20 -20.53
N VAL A 126 13.01 -5.88 -20.67
CA VAL A 126 13.55 -5.27 -21.89
C VAL A 126 14.95 -5.80 -22.21
N LYS A 127 15.12 -6.32 -23.44
CA LYS A 127 16.41 -6.82 -23.94
C LYS A 127 17.30 -5.67 -24.39
N THR A 128 18.02 -5.06 -23.45
CA THR A 128 18.84 -3.87 -23.70
C THR A 128 20.01 -4.09 -24.68
N ASN A 129 20.41 -5.34 -24.88
CA ASN A 129 21.44 -5.75 -25.85
C ASN A 129 20.89 -6.00 -27.27
N ASP A 130 19.58 -5.99 -27.48
CA ASP A 130 18.97 -6.17 -28.79
C ASP A 130 19.04 -4.89 -29.63
N LEU A 131 19.57 -4.98 -30.86
CA LEU A 131 19.79 -3.83 -31.73
C LEU A 131 18.48 -3.13 -32.10
N MET A 132 17.39 -3.87 -32.29
CA MET A 132 16.08 -3.28 -32.60
C MET A 132 15.51 -2.52 -31.41
N THR A 133 15.70 -3.04 -30.20
CA THR A 133 15.34 -2.39 -28.94
C THR A 133 16.12 -1.09 -28.76
N GLN A 134 17.44 -1.09 -29.01
CA GLN A 134 18.26 0.12 -28.96
C GLN A 134 17.80 1.19 -29.95
N ARG A 135 17.48 0.80 -31.19
CA ARG A 135 16.94 1.73 -32.21
C ARG A 135 15.61 2.35 -31.78
N LYS A 136 14.69 1.56 -31.23
CA LYS A 136 13.42 2.06 -30.67
C LYS A 136 13.66 3.02 -29.50
N ALA A 137 14.57 2.67 -28.60
CA ALA A 137 14.93 3.50 -27.46
C ALA A 137 15.45 4.88 -27.90
N VAL A 138 16.37 4.93 -28.87
CA VAL A 138 16.90 6.21 -29.41
C VAL A 138 15.78 7.05 -30.03
N ARG A 139 14.85 6.43 -30.77
CA ARG A 139 13.71 7.14 -31.38
C ARG A 139 12.80 7.79 -30.33
N GLU A 140 12.60 7.15 -29.20
CA GLU A 140 11.65 7.57 -28.16
C GLU A 140 12.31 8.43 -27.06
N LEU A 141 13.64 8.45 -27.00
CA LEU A 141 14.42 9.07 -25.93
C LEU A 141 14.10 10.56 -25.73
N LEU A 142 13.94 11.34 -26.80
CA LEU A 142 13.65 12.77 -26.69
C LEU A 142 12.33 13.02 -25.95
N GLN A 143 11.29 12.23 -26.26
CA GLN A 143 9.99 12.36 -25.60
C GLN A 143 10.07 11.95 -24.12
N VAL A 144 10.80 10.88 -23.81
CA VAL A 144 11.03 10.43 -22.43
C VAL A 144 11.77 11.50 -21.64
N PHE A 145 12.82 12.09 -22.21
CA PHE A 145 13.60 13.16 -21.59
C PHE A 145 12.72 14.37 -21.26
N GLN A 146 11.90 14.83 -22.22
CA GLN A 146 10.97 15.95 -22.00
C GLN A 146 9.98 15.68 -20.86
N LYS A 147 9.37 14.49 -20.84
CA LYS A 147 8.44 14.10 -19.78
C LYS A 147 9.12 14.08 -18.41
N ALA A 148 10.34 13.51 -18.34
CA ALA A 148 11.12 13.45 -17.11
C ALA A 148 11.48 14.85 -16.58
N SER A 149 11.95 15.75 -17.45
CA SER A 149 12.28 17.13 -17.07
C SER A 149 11.05 17.90 -16.57
N GLN A 150 9.91 17.77 -17.25
CA GLN A 150 8.66 18.41 -16.84
C GLN A 150 8.20 17.92 -15.46
N LEU A 151 8.26 16.61 -15.22
CA LEU A 151 7.89 16.04 -13.93
C LEU A 151 8.83 16.51 -12.82
N GLY A 152 10.15 16.48 -13.06
CA GLY A 152 11.16 16.97 -12.12
C GLY A 152 10.93 18.42 -11.71
N SER A 153 10.63 19.29 -12.68
CA SER A 153 10.29 20.70 -12.43
C SER A 153 9.07 20.85 -11.52
N ARG A 154 7.98 20.10 -11.79
CA ARG A 154 6.77 20.11 -10.93
C ARG A 154 7.07 19.65 -9.50
N ILE A 155 7.91 18.63 -9.33
CA ILE A 155 8.32 18.14 -8.01
C ILE A 155 9.07 19.24 -7.25
N GLN A 156 10.02 19.91 -7.92
CA GLN A 156 10.77 21.01 -7.32
C GLN A 156 9.86 22.18 -6.92
N GLU A 157 8.95 22.60 -7.81
CA GLU A 157 7.99 23.67 -7.53
C GLU A 157 7.10 23.34 -6.33
N LYS A 158 6.60 22.10 -6.24
CA LYS A 158 5.79 21.63 -5.10
C LYS A 158 6.60 21.70 -3.79
N LYS A 159 7.88 21.32 -3.82
CA LYS A 159 8.79 21.38 -2.66
C LYS A 159 9.03 22.82 -2.20
N GLU A 160 9.25 23.75 -3.14
CA GLU A 160 9.43 25.17 -2.85
C GLU A 160 8.17 25.81 -2.26
N LYS A 161 6.99 25.52 -2.83
CA LYS A 161 5.70 25.98 -2.28
C LYS A 161 5.49 25.49 -0.85
N ARG A 162 5.79 24.21 -0.57
CA ARG A 162 5.74 23.64 0.79
C ARG A 162 6.69 24.37 1.75
N ARG A 163 7.92 24.70 1.32
CA ARG A 163 8.90 25.44 2.14
C ARG A 163 8.40 26.85 2.48
N LYS A 164 7.88 27.59 1.50
CA LYS A 164 7.35 28.95 1.70
C LYS A 164 6.18 28.97 2.71
N ARG A 165 5.24 28.02 2.60
CA ARG A 165 4.12 27.87 3.55
C ARG A 165 4.58 27.64 5.00
N ARG A 166 5.63 26.84 5.20
CA ARG A 166 6.20 26.59 6.54
C ARG A 166 6.87 27.83 7.13
N GLN A 167 7.49 28.66 6.30
CA GLN A 167 8.14 29.89 6.74
C GLN A 167 7.12 30.98 7.12
N THR A 168 6.02 31.11 6.39
CA THR A 168 4.94 32.05 6.74
C THR A 168 4.17 31.59 7.96
N ALA A 169 3.92 30.29 8.14
CA ALA A 169 3.27 29.75 9.34
C ALA A 169 4.09 29.98 10.63
N ARG A 170 5.43 29.89 10.56
CA ARG A 170 6.31 30.16 11.72
C ARG A 170 6.40 31.63 12.11
N ARG A 171 6.14 32.56 11.19
CA ARG A 171 6.14 34.01 11.48
C ARG A 171 4.83 34.52 12.09
N GLY A 172 3.76 33.70 12.05
CA GLY A 172 2.44 34.07 12.56
C GLY A 172 2.12 33.55 13.97
N ILE A 173 3.07 32.95 14.69
CA ILE A 173 2.89 32.52 16.09
C ILE A 173 3.38 33.68 16.97
N PRO A 174 2.49 34.42 17.68
CA PRO A 174 2.93 35.38 18.69
C PRO A 174 3.64 34.62 19.80
N GLN A 175 4.84 35.08 20.21
CA GLN A 175 5.48 34.56 21.40
C GLN A 175 4.71 35.03 22.65
N PRO A 176 4.57 34.18 23.68
CA PRO A 176 3.90 34.55 24.93
C PRO A 176 4.63 35.65 25.69
#